data_AF-A0A8S3G6E4-F1
#
_entry.id   AF-A0A8S3G6E4-F1
#
_cell.length_a   1.000
_cell.length_b   1.000
_cell.length_c   1.000
_cell.angle_alpha   90.00
_cell.angle_beta   90.00
_cell.angle_gamma   90.00
#
_symmetry.space_group_name_H-M   'P 1'
#
loop_
_entity.id
_entity.type
_entity.pdbx_description
1 polymer ?
#
loop_
_entity_poly.entity_id
_entity_poly.type
_entity_poly.pdbx_seq_one_letter_code
_entity_poly.pdbx_strand_id
1 'polypeptide(L)'
;MPRKIHFQVAHSTSSDEQHPASELNHHGPLVNGWQSSRFSIYPQEIILQLENYVRLRRIQLLSHQHLIASKIEFFMGDCTSDESVTLENARYTRLGYIELSSNERTGFKARELKSIHIDAEGIFIKLVIHKNYANRSNMYNQVSIVAINLLGDDIDK
;
A
#
# COMPACT_ATOMS: atom_id res chain seq x y z
N MET A 1 18.78 3.39 -13.78
CA MET A 1 18.08 4.00 -12.63
C MET A 1 16.71 3.36 -12.55
N PRO A 2 16.25 2.90 -11.38
CA PRO A 2 14.95 2.24 -11.27
C PRO A 2 13.84 3.22 -11.70
N ARG A 3 12.99 2.77 -12.61
CA ARG A 3 11.87 3.56 -13.15
C ARG A 3 10.64 3.45 -12.25
N LYS A 4 9.70 4.37 -12.41
CA LYS A 4 8.38 4.26 -11.78
C LYS A 4 7.61 3.11 -12.43
N ILE A 5 7.06 2.22 -11.62
CA ILE A 5 6.24 1.09 -12.05
C ILE A 5 4.77 1.47 -11.97
N HIS A 6 4.04 1.23 -13.05
CA HIS A 6 2.60 1.38 -13.11
C HIS A 6 1.90 0.18 -12.48
N PHE A 7 0.80 0.44 -11.79
CA PHE A 7 0.00 -0.57 -11.14
C PHE A 7 -1.47 -0.16 -11.15
N GLN A 8 -2.35 -1.12 -10.88
CA GLN A 8 -3.74 -0.89 -10.55
C GLN A 8 -4.09 -1.59 -9.23
N VAL A 9 -4.97 -1.00 -8.44
CA VAL A 9 -5.55 -1.69 -7.27
C VAL A 9 -6.45 -2.81 -7.77
N ALA A 10 -6.06 -4.05 -7.48
CA ALA A 10 -6.81 -5.25 -7.81
C ALA A 10 -7.75 -5.68 -6.68
N HIS A 11 -7.40 -5.37 -5.43
CA HIS A 11 -8.22 -5.71 -4.27
C HIS A 11 -8.03 -4.72 -3.12
N SER A 12 -9.09 -4.52 -2.35
CA SER A 12 -9.04 -3.87 -1.03
C SER A 12 -10.07 -4.52 -0.12
N THR A 13 -9.70 -4.82 1.13
CA THR A 13 -10.62 -5.43 2.11
C THR A 13 -11.81 -4.53 2.42
N SER A 14 -11.58 -3.23 2.52
CA SER A 14 -12.63 -2.22 2.70
C SER A 14 -12.21 -0.90 2.07
N SER A 15 -13.14 0.05 1.97
CA SER A 15 -12.86 1.43 1.60
C SER A 15 -13.94 2.36 2.16
N ASP A 16 -13.57 3.59 2.48
CA ASP A 16 -14.53 4.67 2.69
C ASP A 16 -15.05 5.15 1.32
N GLU A 17 -16.33 5.49 1.23
CA GLU A 17 -16.98 5.87 -0.04
C GLU A 17 -16.32 7.12 -0.66
N GLN A 18 -15.83 8.04 0.17
CA GLN A 18 -15.17 9.26 -0.29
C GLN A 18 -13.68 9.07 -0.63
N HIS A 19 -13.11 7.92 -0.24
CA HIS A 19 -11.67 7.62 -0.35
C HIS A 19 -11.48 6.17 -0.86
N PRO A 20 -12.01 5.83 -2.04
CA PRO A 20 -11.97 4.48 -2.55
C PRO A 20 -10.55 4.05 -2.89
N ALA A 21 -10.28 2.74 -2.87
CA ALA A 21 -8.94 2.23 -3.14
C ALA A 21 -8.42 2.59 -4.56
N SER A 22 -9.33 2.77 -5.52
CA SER A 22 -8.99 3.22 -6.88
C SER A 22 -8.30 4.59 -6.93
N GLU A 23 -8.44 5.44 -5.92
CA GLU A 23 -7.70 6.71 -5.83
C GLU A 23 -6.18 6.49 -5.82
N LEU A 24 -5.69 5.34 -5.32
CA LEU A 24 -4.26 5.01 -5.32
C LEU A 24 -3.68 4.79 -6.73
N ASN A 25 -4.52 4.56 -7.73
CA ASN A 25 -4.08 4.43 -9.13
C ASN A 25 -3.63 5.79 -9.71
N HIS A 26 -4.03 6.88 -9.08
CA HIS A 26 -3.78 8.24 -9.56
C HIS A 26 -2.80 8.97 -8.66
N HIS A 27 -2.06 9.91 -9.24
CA HIS A 27 -1.17 10.80 -8.51
C HIS A 27 -1.48 12.24 -8.87
N GLY A 28 -1.64 13.07 -7.85
CA GLY A 28 -1.84 14.49 -8.04
C GLY A 28 -2.14 15.20 -6.73
N PRO A 29 -2.13 16.54 -6.74
CA PRO A 29 -2.43 17.34 -5.54
C PRO A 29 -3.89 17.21 -5.08
N LEU A 30 -4.79 16.76 -5.96
CA LEU A 30 -6.22 16.60 -5.70
C LEU A 30 -6.63 15.17 -5.31
N VAL A 31 -5.70 14.22 -5.40
CA VAL A 31 -5.96 12.81 -5.05
C VAL A 31 -6.00 12.68 -3.53
N ASN A 32 -7.08 12.11 -3.02
CA ASN A 32 -7.27 11.96 -1.57
C ASN A 32 -6.66 10.66 -1.03
N GLY A 33 -6.40 9.71 -1.93
CA GLY A 33 -5.87 8.39 -1.59
C GLY A 33 -6.94 7.46 -1.03
N TRP A 34 -6.49 6.36 -0.45
CA TRP A 34 -7.37 5.35 0.13
C TRP A 34 -7.55 5.56 1.63
N GLN A 35 -8.75 5.24 2.12
CA GLN A 35 -9.06 5.14 3.55
C GLN A 35 -9.89 3.88 3.79
N SER A 36 -9.60 3.15 4.87
CA SER A 36 -10.42 2.00 5.28
C SER A 36 -11.83 2.46 5.67
N SER A 37 -12.82 1.57 5.66
CA SER A 37 -14.15 1.88 6.19
C SER A 37 -14.10 2.23 7.70
N ARG A 38 -15.09 2.96 8.20
CA ARG A 38 -15.19 3.30 9.64
C ARG A 38 -15.29 2.04 10.49
N PHE A 39 -14.59 2.02 11.63
CA PHE A 39 -14.55 0.88 12.56
C PHE A 39 -14.15 -0.44 11.90
N SER A 40 -13.22 -0.38 10.94
CA SER A 40 -12.70 -1.55 10.24
C SER A 40 -12.11 -2.59 11.19
N ILE A 41 -12.29 -3.87 10.84
CA ILE A 41 -11.62 -4.99 11.51
C ILE A 41 -10.21 -5.11 10.94
N TYR A 42 -9.20 -5.18 11.80
CA TYR A 42 -7.81 -5.27 11.36
C TYR A 42 -7.30 -6.72 11.38
N PRO A 43 -6.35 -7.07 10.48
CA PRO A 43 -5.72 -6.21 9.49
C PRO A 43 -6.60 -5.92 8.26
N GLN A 44 -6.29 -4.83 7.57
CA GLN A 44 -6.85 -4.49 6.26
C GLN A 44 -5.83 -4.86 5.17
N GLU A 45 -6.29 -5.31 4.01
CA GLU A 45 -5.42 -5.67 2.89
C GLU A 45 -5.69 -4.79 1.67
N ILE A 46 -4.62 -4.45 0.95
CA ILE A 46 -4.67 -3.87 -0.39
C ILE A 46 -3.73 -4.67 -1.28
N ILE A 47 -4.20 -5.06 -2.47
CA ILE A 47 -3.39 -5.74 -3.47
C ILE A 47 -3.31 -4.86 -4.70
N LEU A 48 -2.08 -4.58 -5.11
CA LEU A 48 -1.73 -3.86 -6.32
C LEU A 48 -1.28 -4.87 -7.37
N GLN A 49 -1.90 -4.86 -8.54
CA GLN A 49 -1.44 -5.59 -9.71
C GLN A 49 -0.54 -4.68 -10.54
N LEU A 50 0.65 -5.15 -10.84
CA LEU A 50 1.63 -4.45 -11.66
C LEU A 50 1.30 -4.67 -13.13
N GLU A 51 1.60 -3.68 -13.98
CA GLU A 51 1.32 -3.77 -15.42
C GLU A 51 2.17 -4.87 -16.09
N ASN A 52 3.42 -5.00 -15.68
CA ASN A 52 4.37 -6.00 -16.17
C ASN A 52 4.96 -6.80 -15.00
N TYR A 53 5.64 -7.90 -15.31
CA TYR A 53 6.52 -8.56 -14.35
C TYR A 53 7.70 -7.62 -14.05
N VAL A 54 8.00 -7.37 -12.77
CA VAL A 54 9.04 -6.41 -12.39
C VAL A 54 9.94 -6.94 -11.30
N ARG A 55 11.17 -6.44 -11.29
CA ARG A 55 12.06 -6.45 -10.13
C ARG A 55 11.89 -5.15 -9.36
N LEU A 56 11.18 -5.21 -8.24
CA LEU A 56 10.88 -4.07 -7.40
C LEU A 56 12.09 -3.74 -6.50
N ARG A 57 12.53 -2.48 -6.55
CA ARG A 57 13.71 -1.98 -5.83
C ARG A 57 13.37 -1.09 -4.64
N ARG A 58 12.25 -0.37 -4.74
CA ARG A 58 11.83 0.58 -3.72
C ARG A 58 10.32 0.80 -3.72
N ILE A 59 9.74 0.85 -2.52
CA ILE A 59 8.38 1.30 -2.28
C ILE A 59 8.46 2.64 -1.57
N GLN A 60 7.70 3.64 -2.03
CA GLN A 60 7.51 4.88 -1.30
C GLN A 60 6.04 5.01 -0.92
N LEU A 61 5.76 5.13 0.36
CA LEU A 61 4.41 5.20 0.91
C LEU A 61 4.23 6.51 1.68
N LEU A 62 3.21 7.27 1.32
CA LEU A 62 2.81 8.49 2.03
C LEU A 62 1.61 8.19 2.93
N SER A 63 1.81 8.23 4.24
CA SER A 63 0.75 8.01 5.22
C SER A 63 0.01 9.31 5.53
N HIS A 64 -1.29 9.19 5.81
CA HIS A 64 -2.11 10.30 6.26
C HIS A 64 -1.64 10.82 7.62
N GLN A 65 -1.82 12.10 7.93
CA GLN A 65 -1.23 12.73 9.11
C GLN A 65 -1.83 12.31 10.46
N HIS A 66 -3.05 11.75 10.50
CA HIS A 66 -3.70 11.24 11.73
C HIS A 66 -4.44 9.91 11.58
N LEU A 67 -4.54 9.36 10.35
CA LEU A 67 -5.13 8.03 10.10
C LEU A 67 -4.00 7.01 9.87
N ILE A 68 -3.04 7.00 10.78
CA ILE A 68 -1.74 6.35 10.59
C ILE A 68 -1.82 4.91 11.08
N ALA A 69 -1.54 3.96 10.19
CA ALA A 69 -1.37 2.55 10.55
C ALA A 69 -0.16 2.36 11.48
N SER A 70 -0.27 1.52 12.50
CA SER A 70 0.86 1.23 13.39
C SER A 70 1.96 0.40 12.72
N LYS A 71 1.56 -0.50 11.81
CA LYS A 71 2.44 -1.40 11.09
C LYS A 71 1.88 -1.69 9.71
N ILE A 72 2.75 -1.78 8.71
CA ILE A 72 2.40 -2.26 7.36
C ILE A 72 3.39 -3.35 6.97
N GLU A 73 2.86 -4.52 6.60
CA GLU A 73 3.64 -5.62 6.06
C GLU A 73 3.52 -5.66 4.54
N PHE A 74 4.60 -6.06 3.87
CA PHE A 74 4.67 -6.10 2.42
C PHE A 74 4.94 -7.51 1.94
N PHE A 75 4.26 -7.89 0.87
CA PHE A 75 4.42 -9.19 0.22
C PHE A 75 4.54 -8.99 -1.30
N MET A 76 5.44 -9.75 -1.92
CA MET A 76 5.53 -9.88 -3.37
C MET A 76 4.71 -11.08 -3.80
N GLY A 77 3.77 -10.88 -4.72
CA GLY A 77 2.98 -11.96 -5.30
C GLY A 77 3.46 -12.32 -6.70
N ASP A 78 3.54 -13.61 -6.97
CA ASP A 78 3.86 -14.15 -8.29
C ASP A 78 2.94 -15.31 -8.68
N CYS A 79 2.65 -15.44 -9.97
CA CYS A 79 1.95 -16.57 -10.57
C CYS A 79 2.96 -17.46 -11.31
N THR A 80 2.74 -18.78 -11.32
CA THR A 80 3.64 -19.65 -12.10
C THR A 80 3.48 -19.40 -13.60
N SER A 81 4.50 -19.74 -14.40
CA SER A 81 4.53 -19.43 -15.84
C SER A 81 3.38 -20.06 -16.64
N ASP A 82 2.81 -21.16 -16.13
CA ASP A 82 1.73 -21.90 -16.78
C ASP A 82 0.33 -21.46 -16.32
N GLU A 83 0.24 -20.57 -15.32
CA GLU A 83 -1.03 -20.10 -14.74
C GLU A 83 -1.41 -18.73 -15.29
N SER A 84 -2.71 -18.46 -15.40
CA SER A 84 -3.20 -17.11 -15.68
C SER A 84 -2.88 -16.18 -14.52
N VAL A 85 -2.57 -14.91 -14.84
CA VAL A 85 -2.30 -13.85 -13.86
C VAL A 85 -3.63 -13.45 -13.20
N THR A 86 -3.96 -14.09 -12.08
CA THR A 86 -5.12 -13.77 -11.24
C THR A 86 -4.74 -13.77 -9.76
N LEU A 87 -5.57 -13.13 -8.93
CA LEU A 87 -5.33 -13.03 -7.49
C LEU A 87 -5.34 -14.39 -6.79
N GLU A 88 -6.14 -15.34 -7.30
CA GLU A 88 -6.30 -16.69 -6.75
C GLU A 88 -5.06 -17.56 -6.99
N ASN A 89 -4.39 -17.37 -8.14
CA ASN A 89 -3.18 -18.09 -8.49
C ASN A 89 -1.91 -17.47 -7.89
N ALA A 90 -2.00 -16.23 -7.39
CA ALA A 90 -0.85 -15.50 -6.86
C ALA A 90 -0.34 -16.09 -5.54
N ARG A 91 0.95 -16.46 -5.52
CA ARG A 91 1.68 -16.94 -4.34
C ARG A 91 2.48 -15.79 -3.75
N TYR A 92 2.22 -15.49 -2.48
CA TYR A 92 2.77 -14.31 -1.81
C TYR A 92 3.97 -14.66 -0.93
N THR A 93 5.10 -13.99 -1.17
CA THR A 93 6.31 -14.06 -0.36
C THR A 93 6.43 -12.80 0.50
N ARG A 94 6.56 -12.98 1.82
CA ARG A 94 6.72 -11.85 2.77
C ARG A 94 8.07 -11.17 2.59
N LEU A 95 8.06 -9.87 2.32
CA LEU A 95 9.27 -9.05 2.17
C LEU A 95 9.73 -8.45 3.50
N GLY A 96 8.79 -8.18 4.41
CA GLY A 96 9.06 -7.55 5.69
C GLY A 96 7.95 -6.61 6.11
N TYR A 97 8.27 -5.69 7.01
CA TYR A 97 7.32 -4.71 7.52
C TYR A 97 8.00 -3.39 7.87
N ILE A 98 7.17 -2.35 7.99
CA ILE A 98 7.56 -1.07 8.59
C ILE A 98 6.63 -0.74 9.74
N GLU A 99 7.15 0.05 10.67
CA GLU A 99 6.37 0.78 11.66
C GLU A 99 6.38 2.26 11.29
N LEU A 100 5.24 2.91 11.45
CA LEU A 100 5.06 4.34 11.20
C LEU A 100 5.11 5.11 12.51
N SER A 101 5.36 6.41 12.45
CA SER A 101 5.32 7.25 13.63
C SER A 101 3.87 7.61 13.99
N SER A 102 3.51 7.63 15.27
CA SER A 102 2.19 8.11 15.73
C SER A 102 1.91 9.56 15.33
N ASN A 103 2.96 10.32 15.00
CA ASN A 103 2.91 11.72 14.61
C ASN A 103 2.41 12.70 15.70
N GLU A 104 2.35 12.23 16.95
CA GLU A 104 1.98 13.05 18.12
C GLU A 104 2.88 14.27 18.30
N ARG A 105 4.18 14.13 18.02
CA ARG A 105 5.18 15.20 18.16
C ARG A 105 4.90 16.40 17.25
N THR A 106 4.18 16.22 16.15
CA THR A 106 3.81 17.31 15.22
C THR A 106 2.37 17.78 15.44
N GLY A 107 1.67 17.24 16.44
CA GLY A 107 0.25 17.47 16.64
C GLY A 107 -0.60 16.89 15.50
N PHE A 108 -0.16 15.79 14.88
CA PHE A 108 -0.84 15.11 13.77
C PHE A 108 -1.02 15.97 12.51
N LYS A 109 -0.08 16.89 12.24
CA LYS A 109 -0.16 17.82 11.11
C LYS A 109 0.73 17.43 9.93
N ALA A 110 1.83 16.73 10.20
CA ALA A 110 2.78 16.34 9.16
C ALA A 110 2.39 15.00 8.52
N ARG A 111 2.50 14.86 7.20
CA ARG A 111 2.41 13.54 6.55
C ARG A 111 3.78 12.86 6.59
N GLU A 112 3.81 11.54 6.78
CA GLU A 112 5.04 10.75 6.79
C GLU A 112 5.24 10.06 5.43
N LEU A 113 6.36 10.32 4.76
CA LEU A 113 6.81 9.58 3.58
C LEU A 113 7.85 8.53 4.00
N LYS A 114 7.50 7.26 3.93
CA LYS A 114 8.43 6.15 4.12
C LYS A 114 8.95 5.67 2.77
N SER A 115 10.27 5.52 2.66
CA SER A 115 10.92 4.86 1.52
C SER A 115 11.53 3.55 2.00
N ILE A 116 11.07 2.43 1.44
CA ILE A 116 11.46 1.07 1.79
C ILE A 116 12.28 0.51 0.64
N HIS A 117 13.51 0.10 0.92
CA HIS A 117 14.35 -0.61 -0.04
C HIS A 117 14.02 -2.10 0.01
N ILE A 118 13.76 -2.68 -1.16
CA ILE A 118 13.46 -4.11 -1.31
C ILE A 118 14.14 -4.62 -2.58
N ASP A 119 14.27 -5.93 -2.71
CA ASP A 119 14.76 -6.56 -3.93
C ASP A 119 13.98 -7.85 -4.15
N ALA A 120 12.90 -7.76 -4.92
CA ALA A 120 11.97 -8.87 -5.14
C ALA A 120 11.34 -8.80 -6.52
N GLU A 121 11.00 -9.97 -7.08
CA GLU A 121 10.45 -10.13 -8.42
C GLU A 121 9.02 -10.68 -8.35
N GLY A 122 8.13 -10.20 -9.22
CA GLY A 122 6.71 -10.52 -9.12
C GLY A 122 5.82 -9.59 -9.96
N ILE A 123 4.51 -9.86 -9.89
CA ILE A 123 3.46 -9.11 -10.61
C ILE A 123 2.37 -8.54 -9.68
N PHE A 124 2.38 -8.91 -8.40
CA PHE A 124 1.50 -8.34 -7.38
C PHE A 124 2.30 -7.79 -6.19
N ILE A 125 1.76 -6.75 -5.57
CA ILE A 125 2.20 -6.26 -4.26
C ILE A 125 1.01 -6.30 -3.32
N LYS A 126 1.12 -7.05 -2.22
CA LYS A 126 0.13 -7.04 -1.15
C LYS A 126 0.65 -6.26 0.05
N LEU A 127 -0.17 -5.34 0.53
CA LEU A 127 0.02 -4.59 1.75
C LEU A 127 -0.95 -5.14 2.80
N VAL A 128 -0.43 -5.52 3.96
CA VAL A 128 -1.23 -5.88 5.13
C VAL A 128 -1.08 -4.77 6.17
N ILE A 129 -2.16 -4.03 6.37
CA ILE A 129 -2.21 -2.76 7.09
C ILE A 129 -2.86 -3.00 8.45
N HIS A 130 -2.09 -2.80 9.52
CA HIS A 130 -2.54 -3.03 10.89
C HIS A 130 -3.25 -1.81 11.47
N LYS A 131 -3.84 -1.99 12.66
CA LYS A 131 -4.61 -0.97 13.40
C LYS A 131 -3.91 0.39 13.45
N ASN A 132 -4.69 1.47 13.49
CA ASN A 132 -4.16 2.82 13.59
C ASN A 132 -3.56 3.14 14.97
N TYR A 133 -2.75 4.19 15.03
CA TYR A 133 -2.49 4.89 16.29
C TYR A 133 -3.75 5.65 16.71
N ALA A 134 -4.24 5.38 17.92
CA ALA A 134 -5.42 6.04 18.48
C ALA A 134 -5.12 7.52 18.74
N ASN A 135 -6.01 8.40 18.27
CA ASN A 135 -5.88 9.84 18.50
C ASN A 135 -7.24 10.53 18.35
N ARG A 136 -7.35 11.77 18.85
CA ARG A 136 -8.61 12.54 18.88
C ARG A 136 -9.16 12.89 17.49
N SER A 137 -8.31 12.93 16.47
CA SER A 137 -8.70 13.22 15.09
C SER A 137 -9.17 11.97 14.33
N ASN A 138 -8.98 10.77 14.89
CA ASN A 138 -9.36 9.49 14.29
C ASN A 138 -10.37 8.74 15.17
N MET A 139 -11.57 9.31 15.31
CA MET A 139 -12.63 8.75 16.16
C MET A 139 -13.18 7.42 15.65
N TYR A 140 -12.96 7.10 14.37
CA TYR A 140 -13.50 5.91 13.71
C TYR A 140 -12.48 4.76 13.58
N ASN A 141 -11.28 4.90 14.17
CA ASN A 141 -10.20 3.92 14.09
C ASN A 141 -9.92 3.50 12.64
N GLN A 142 -9.80 4.46 11.73
CA GLN A 142 -9.49 4.24 10.32
C GLN A 142 -7.99 4.32 10.06
N VAL A 143 -7.53 3.68 8.99
CA VAL A 143 -6.20 3.87 8.42
C VAL A 143 -6.33 4.46 7.02
N SER A 144 -5.34 5.26 6.61
CA SER A 144 -5.31 5.84 5.28
C SER A 144 -3.89 5.90 4.71
N ILE A 145 -3.82 5.59 3.41
CA ILE A 145 -2.63 5.73 2.57
C ILE A 145 -2.95 6.79 1.52
N VAL A 146 -2.19 7.87 1.51
CA VAL A 146 -2.41 8.99 0.58
C VAL A 146 -1.87 8.66 -0.81
N ALA A 147 -0.69 8.04 -0.87
CA ALA A 147 -0.06 7.67 -2.14
C ALA A 147 0.93 6.52 -1.98
N ILE A 148 1.09 5.71 -3.03
CA ILE A 148 2.10 4.66 -3.14
C ILE A 148 2.86 4.86 -4.45
N ASN A 149 4.18 4.96 -4.40
CA ASN A 149 5.03 4.88 -5.59
C ASN A 149 5.87 3.62 -5.54
N LEU A 150 5.86 2.86 -6.63
CA LEU A 150 6.69 1.68 -6.82
C LEU A 150 7.81 2.04 -7.78
N LEU A 151 9.05 1.70 -7.43
CA LEU A 151 10.20 1.88 -8.33
C LEU A 151 10.98 0.59 -8.49
N GLY A 152 11.31 0.27 -9.73
CA GLY A 152 11.97 -0.97 -10.10
C GLY A 152 12.28 -0.99 -11.59
N ASP A 153 12.47 -2.20 -12.10
CA ASP A 153 12.78 -2.46 -13.50
C ASP A 153 11.84 -3.56 -14.01
N ASP A 154 11.21 -3.37 -15.16
CA ASP A 154 10.43 -4.46 -15.78
C ASP A 154 11.40 -5.53 -16.26
N ILE A 155 10.96 -6.77 -16.15
CA ILE A 155 11.73 -7.96 -16.52
C ILE A 155 10.86 -8.83 -17.42
N ASP A 156 11.48 -9.39 -18.45
CA ASP A 156 10.83 -10.38 -19.29
C ASP A 156 10.74 -11.68 -18.50
N LYS A 157 9.52 -12.22 -18.38
CA LYS A 157 9.26 -13.49 -17.69
C LYS A 157 9.11 -14.63 -18.68
#